data_AF-H6SSL5-F1
#
_entry.id   AF-H6SSL5-F1
#
_cell.length_a   1.000
_cell.length_b   1.000
_cell.length_c   1.000
_cell.angle_alpha   90.00
_cell.angle_beta   90.00
_cell.angle_gamma   90.00
#
_symmetry.space_group_name_H-M   'P 1'
#
loop_
_entity.id
_entity.type
_entity.pdbx_description
1 polymer ?
#
loop_
_entity_poly.entity_id
_entity_poly.type
_entity_poly.pdbx_seq_one_letter_code
_entity_poly.pdbx_strand_id
1 'polypeptide(L)'
;MRLPVPSSRNHFAPMNMWYKGRERVRAIACLLSPATKDRRMPLIPWSDKMSVGNTTIDHDHQNLIHRLNMLHEILRGVRPRGETGVLLRDLITYTEYHFTTEEQIMRLARYPAADAHAQLHESLKQRLGEFYAQYDQNPEDFDLLGLFDFVSEWLMRHILREDKKLGSFLASQKRPYAPQEWRGRGEVRLPSLPDFLPQ
;
A
#
# COMPACT_ATOMS: atom_id res chain seq x y z
N MET A 1 -34.74 -40.44 -20.52
CA MET A 1 -34.54 -38.98 -20.70
C MET A 1 -33.78 -38.45 -19.48
N ARG A 2 -32.49 -38.11 -19.64
CA ARG A 2 -31.68 -37.43 -18.62
C ARG A 2 -31.14 -36.16 -19.27
N LEU A 3 -31.43 -35.01 -18.68
CA LEU A 3 -30.91 -33.71 -19.12
C LEU A 3 -29.44 -33.56 -18.68
N PRO A 4 -28.55 -32.99 -19.49
CA PRO A 4 -27.19 -32.70 -19.07
C PRO A 4 -27.13 -31.35 -18.31
N VAL A 5 -26.33 -31.35 -17.24
CA VAL A 5 -25.96 -30.16 -16.45
C VAL A 5 -24.86 -29.40 -17.19
N PRO A 6 -24.90 -28.06 -17.31
CA PRO A 6 -23.82 -27.32 -17.94
C PRO A 6 -22.64 -27.17 -16.97
N SER A 7 -21.49 -27.69 -17.39
CA SER A 7 -20.18 -27.42 -16.78
C SER A 7 -19.77 -25.99 -17.11
N SER A 8 -19.76 -25.11 -16.12
CA SER A 8 -19.18 -23.77 -16.23
C SER A 8 -17.65 -23.88 -16.19
N ARG A 9 -17.03 -23.96 -17.37
CA ARG A 9 -15.60 -23.68 -17.52
C ARG A 9 -15.38 -22.18 -17.33
N ASN A 10 -15.05 -21.77 -16.11
CA ASN A 10 -14.43 -20.47 -15.86
C ASN A 10 -13.08 -20.45 -16.59
N HIS A 11 -13.06 -19.82 -17.77
CA HIS A 11 -11.82 -19.47 -18.45
C HIS A 11 -11.26 -18.23 -17.77
N PHE A 12 -10.50 -18.42 -16.69
CA PHE A 12 -9.55 -17.40 -16.26
C PHE A 12 -8.37 -17.42 -17.23
N ALA A 13 -8.20 -16.33 -17.97
CA ALA A 13 -6.99 -16.11 -18.76
C ALA A 13 -5.78 -16.04 -17.81
N PRO A 14 -4.62 -16.60 -18.18
CA PRO A 14 -3.42 -16.54 -17.35
C PRO A 14 -2.92 -15.09 -17.19
N MET A 15 -2.55 -14.73 -15.96
CA MET A 15 -2.20 -13.38 -15.49
C MET A 15 -0.80 -12.91 -15.92
N ASN A 16 -0.22 -13.52 -16.95
CA ASN A 16 1.04 -13.12 -17.58
C ASN A 16 0.84 -12.14 -18.74
N MET A 17 -0.38 -11.59 -18.91
CA MET A 17 -0.75 -10.71 -20.01
C MET A 17 -0.82 -9.21 -19.66
N TRP A 18 -0.24 -8.78 -18.53
CA TRP A 18 -0.31 -7.38 -18.07
C TRP A 18 1.04 -6.75 -17.69
N TYR A 19 2.15 -7.38 -18.07
CA TYR A 19 3.49 -6.79 -18.04
C TYR A 19 4.11 -6.80 -19.44
N LYS A 20 3.50 -6.04 -20.35
CA LYS A 20 4.15 -5.60 -21.60
C LYS A 20 3.79 -4.14 -21.83
N GLY A 21 4.73 -3.27 -21.44
CA GLY A 21 4.58 -1.85 -21.63
C GLY A 21 5.68 -1.05 -20.92
N ARG A 22 6.95 -1.33 -21.25
CA ARG A 22 7.99 -0.32 -21.05
C ARG A 22 7.69 0.81 -22.02
N GLU A 23 6.98 1.84 -21.59
CA GLU A 23 6.93 3.18 -22.21
C GLU A 23 5.96 4.01 -21.34
N ARG A 24 6.43 5.16 -20.83
CA ARG A 24 5.81 6.08 -19.84
C ARG A 24 6.17 5.69 -18.39
N VAL A 25 7.38 5.99 -17.90
CA VAL A 25 7.75 7.37 -17.52
C VAL A 25 9.15 7.75 -18.01
N ARG A 26 9.28 8.07 -19.31
CA ARG A 26 10.39 8.92 -19.79
C ARG A 26 10.01 10.38 -19.55
N ALA A 27 10.24 10.86 -18.33
CA ALA A 27 10.24 12.30 -18.04
C ALA A 27 10.98 12.65 -16.74
N ILE A 28 12.10 12.00 -16.39
CA ILE A 28 13.05 12.57 -15.41
C ILE A 28 14.48 12.31 -15.88
N ALA A 29 14.85 12.95 -16.98
CA ALA A 29 16.24 13.16 -17.35
C ALA A 29 16.36 14.49 -18.09
N CYS A 30 16.37 15.59 -17.33
CA CYS A 30 16.97 16.82 -17.81
C CYS A 30 17.38 17.72 -16.64
N LEU A 31 18.58 18.29 -16.78
CA LEU A 31 19.18 19.44 -16.11
C LEU A 31 20.11 19.16 -14.91
N LEU A 32 21.37 18.98 -15.30
CA LEU A 32 22.53 19.48 -14.56
C LEU A 32 22.40 21.01 -14.37
N SER A 33 22.17 21.44 -13.13
CA SER A 33 22.55 22.75 -12.56
C SER A 33 22.37 22.76 -11.04
N PRO A 34 23.24 23.44 -10.27
CA PRO A 34 23.16 23.48 -8.82
C PRO A 34 22.13 24.53 -8.40
N ALA A 35 20.85 24.17 -8.47
CA ALA A 35 19.77 24.98 -7.94
C ALA A 35 18.99 24.16 -6.92
N THR A 36 18.85 24.75 -5.75
CA THR A 36 18.22 24.28 -4.52
C THR A 36 16.75 23.89 -4.73
N LYS A 37 16.48 22.77 -5.39
CA LYS A 37 15.18 22.10 -5.26
C LYS A 37 15.23 21.40 -3.92
N ASP A 38 14.45 21.90 -2.96
CA ASP A 38 14.40 21.39 -1.59
C ASP A 38 14.47 19.86 -1.61
N ARG A 39 15.60 19.33 -1.11
CA ARG A 39 15.89 17.90 -1.15
C ARG A 39 14.94 17.12 -0.23
N ARG A 40 14.18 17.81 0.63
CA ARG A 40 13.24 17.24 1.60
C ARG A 40 11.78 17.30 1.20
N MET A 41 11.44 17.83 0.02
CA MET A 41 10.05 17.79 -0.43
C MET A 41 9.61 16.34 -0.70
N PRO A 42 8.44 15.92 -0.17
CA PRO A 42 7.89 14.60 -0.45
C PRO A 42 7.56 14.47 -1.94
N LEU A 43 7.86 13.32 -2.52
CA LEU A 43 7.52 13.03 -3.91
C LEU A 43 6.02 12.83 -4.08
N ILE A 44 5.41 12.14 -3.12
CA ILE A 44 3.98 11.85 -3.08
C ILE A 44 3.39 12.67 -1.92
N PRO A 45 2.92 13.91 -2.17
CA PRO A 45 2.21 14.66 -1.14
C PRO A 45 0.82 14.05 -0.93
N TRP A 46 0.38 13.96 0.32
CA TRP A 46 -1.02 13.68 0.62
C TRP A 46 -1.93 14.76 0.02
N SER A 47 -3.11 14.36 -0.44
CA SER A 47 -4.14 15.29 -0.87
C SER A 47 -5.53 14.76 -0.51
N ASP A 48 -6.51 15.65 -0.35
CA ASP A 48 -7.89 15.28 -0.03
C ASP A 48 -8.53 14.34 -1.07
N LYS A 49 -7.99 14.32 -2.29
CA LYS A 49 -8.40 13.35 -3.32
C LYS A 49 -8.14 11.91 -2.91
N MET A 50 -7.18 11.66 -2.03
CA MET A 50 -6.82 10.34 -1.51
C MET A 50 -7.66 9.94 -0.28
N SER A 51 -8.36 10.88 0.36
CA SER A 51 -9.19 10.57 1.54
C SER A 51 -10.41 9.74 1.16
N VAL A 52 -10.67 8.64 1.86
CA VAL A 52 -11.86 7.81 1.68
C VAL A 52 -12.99 8.18 2.64
N GLY A 53 -12.79 9.19 3.50
CA GLY A 53 -13.78 9.64 4.47
C GLY A 53 -13.88 8.76 5.73
N ASN A 54 -12.94 7.83 5.91
CA ASN A 54 -12.75 7.07 7.14
C ASN A 54 -11.39 7.44 7.74
N THR A 55 -11.40 8.04 8.94
CA THR A 55 -10.20 8.60 9.57
C THR A 55 -9.11 7.57 9.84
N THR A 56 -9.49 6.33 10.17
CA THR A 56 -8.54 5.23 10.41
C THR A 56 -7.82 4.86 9.11
N ILE A 57 -8.59 4.65 8.03
CA ILE A 57 -8.04 4.29 6.71
C ILE A 57 -7.18 5.44 6.16
N ASP A 58 -7.65 6.69 6.27
CA ASP A 58 -6.91 7.86 5.79
C ASP A 58 -5.57 8.05 6.51
N HIS A 59 -5.56 7.83 7.83
CA HIS A 59 -4.33 7.88 8.62
C HIS A 59 -3.34 6.79 8.17
N ASP A 60 -3.82 5.57 7.91
CA ASP A 60 -2.94 4.50 7.43
C ASP A 60 -2.38 4.78 6.03
N HIS A 61 -3.18 5.33 5.12
CA HIS A 61 -2.69 5.74 3.80
C HIS A 61 -1.60 6.80 3.89
N GLN A 62 -1.76 7.80 4.78
CA GLN A 62 -0.72 8.80 5.02
C GLN A 62 0.58 8.17 5.53
N ASN A 63 0.49 7.18 6.42
CA ASN A 63 1.66 6.46 6.95
C ASN A 63 2.36 5.58 5.88
N LEU A 64 1.60 4.95 4.99
CA LEU A 64 2.15 4.21 3.84
C LEU A 64 2.83 5.15 2.85
N ILE A 65 2.20 6.28 2.52
CA ILE A 65 2.78 7.32 1.66
C ILE A 65 4.06 7.90 2.28
N HIS A 66 4.09 8.11 3.59
CA HIS A 66 5.28 8.56 4.30
C HIS A 66 6.46 7.57 4.10
N ARG A 67 6.22 6.27 4.27
CA ARG A 67 7.25 5.23 4.06
C ARG A 67 7.75 5.19 2.62
N LEU A 68 6.85 5.31 1.65
CA LEU A 68 7.24 5.42 0.23
C LEU A 68 8.12 6.66 -0.01
N ASN A 69 7.76 7.80 0.56
CA ASN A 69 8.60 9.00 0.47
C ASN A 69 9.99 8.80 1.10
N MET A 70 10.10 8.07 2.21
CA MET A 70 11.40 7.73 2.80
C MET A 70 12.25 6.81 1.90
N LEU A 71 11.63 5.81 1.25
CA LEU A 71 12.33 4.99 0.25
C LEU A 71 12.81 5.84 -0.94
N HIS A 72 12.02 6.81 -1.36
CA HIS A 72 12.43 7.76 -2.39
C HIS A 72 13.57 8.69 -1.94
N GLU A 73 13.65 9.06 -0.66
CA GLU A 73 14.79 9.80 -0.11
C GLU A 73 16.09 9.00 -0.21
N ILE A 74 16.05 7.68 -0.07
CA ILE A 74 17.20 6.80 -0.34
C ILE A 74 17.60 6.88 -1.82
N LEU A 75 16.62 6.78 -2.74
CA LEU A 75 16.87 6.88 -4.19
C LEU A 75 17.50 8.24 -4.58
N ARG A 76 17.18 9.31 -3.84
CA ARG A 76 17.76 10.64 -4.03
C ARG A 76 19.10 10.87 -3.34
N GLY A 77 19.60 9.90 -2.57
CA GLY A 77 20.81 10.04 -1.76
C GLY A 77 20.66 11.03 -0.60
N VAL A 78 19.43 11.30 -0.16
CA VAL A 78 19.13 12.10 1.04
C VAL A 78 19.24 11.23 2.29
N ARG A 79 18.86 9.95 2.19
CA ARG A 79 19.05 8.93 3.22
C ARG A 79 20.14 7.92 2.82
N PRO A 80 20.85 7.33 3.78
CA PRO A 80 21.82 6.26 3.53
C PRO A 80 21.17 5.04 2.87
N ARG A 81 21.88 4.42 1.92
CA ARG A 81 21.41 3.18 1.27
C ARG A 81 21.24 2.02 2.25
N GLY A 82 22.02 1.99 3.33
CA GLY A 82 21.93 0.98 4.39
C GLY A 82 20.58 0.96 5.14
N GLU A 83 19.76 2.01 5.04
CA GLU A 83 18.41 2.03 5.64
C GLU A 83 17.38 1.22 4.82
N THR A 84 17.71 0.80 3.60
CA THR A 84 16.76 0.16 2.66
C THR A 84 16.04 -1.03 3.29
N GLY A 85 16.77 -1.96 3.91
CA GLY A 85 16.17 -3.18 4.48
C GLY A 85 15.22 -2.91 5.64
N VAL A 86 15.55 -1.93 6.49
CA VAL A 86 14.69 -1.54 7.62
C VAL A 86 13.40 -0.90 7.10
N LEU A 87 13.50 0.03 6.16
CA LEU A 87 12.32 0.69 5.59
C LEU A 87 11.46 -0.25 4.76
N LEU A 88 12.08 -1.20 4.04
CA LEU A 88 11.34 -2.22 3.30
C LEU A 88 10.56 -3.12 4.25
N ARG A 89 11.18 -3.61 5.33
CA ARG A 89 10.49 -4.43 6.33
C ARG A 89 9.35 -3.66 7.01
N ASP A 90 9.59 -2.41 7.35
CA ASP A 90 8.58 -1.53 7.96
C ASP A 90 7.40 -1.26 7.00
N LEU A 91 7.68 -1.03 5.71
CA LEU A 91 6.64 -0.91 4.68
C LEU A 91 5.79 -2.17 4.58
N ILE A 92 6.40 -3.35 4.56
CA ILE A 92 5.69 -4.64 4.47
C ILE A 92 4.80 -4.84 5.70
N THR A 93 5.40 -4.70 6.89
CA THR A 93 4.69 -4.88 8.17
C THR A 93 3.50 -3.93 8.28
N TYR A 94 3.69 -2.66 7.92
CA TYR A 94 2.62 -1.67 7.99
C TYR A 94 1.53 -1.91 6.93
N THR A 95 1.91 -2.39 5.74
CA THR A 95 0.95 -2.78 4.69
C THR A 95 0.05 -3.93 5.15
N GLU A 96 0.61 -4.96 5.78
CA GLU A 96 -0.16 -6.07 6.34
C GLU A 96 -1.12 -5.62 7.45
N TYR A 97 -0.64 -4.75 8.35
CA TYR A 97 -1.46 -4.15 9.40
C TYR A 97 -2.63 -3.35 8.83
N HIS A 98 -2.36 -2.49 7.86
CA HIS A 98 -3.35 -1.66 7.19
C HIS A 98 -4.43 -2.52 6.53
N PHE A 99 -4.04 -3.51 5.71
CA PHE A 99 -4.99 -4.40 5.04
C PHE A 99 -5.81 -5.22 6.03
N THR A 100 -5.21 -5.69 7.12
CA THR A 100 -5.96 -6.41 8.17
C THR A 100 -7.05 -5.51 8.79
N THR A 101 -6.70 -4.25 9.05
CA THR A 101 -7.61 -3.24 9.60
C THR A 101 -8.74 -2.92 8.63
N GLU A 102 -8.43 -2.65 7.37
CA GLU A 102 -9.41 -2.36 6.33
C GLU A 102 -10.35 -3.54 6.07
N GLU A 103 -9.81 -4.75 5.96
CA GLU A 103 -10.62 -5.96 5.78
C GLU A 103 -11.53 -6.23 6.97
N GLN A 104 -11.08 -5.92 8.19
CA GLN A 104 -11.93 -5.97 9.36
C GLN A 104 -13.08 -4.96 9.23
N ILE A 105 -12.80 -3.71 8.84
CA ILE A 105 -13.82 -2.69 8.57
C ILE A 105 -14.82 -3.17 7.49
N MET A 106 -14.32 -3.74 6.39
CA MET A 106 -15.15 -4.27 5.31
C MET A 106 -16.10 -5.37 5.79
N ARG A 107 -15.58 -6.37 6.53
CA ARG A 107 -16.40 -7.47 7.08
C ARG A 107 -17.50 -6.96 7.99
N LEU A 108 -17.13 -6.03 8.86
CA LEU A 108 -17.99 -5.44 9.87
C LEU A 108 -19.10 -4.56 9.28
N ALA A 109 -18.77 -3.82 8.23
CA ALA A 109 -19.73 -3.05 7.45
C ALA A 109 -20.55 -3.90 6.46
N ARG A 110 -20.25 -5.20 6.35
CA ARG A 110 -20.82 -6.13 5.35
C ARG A 110 -20.67 -5.60 3.93
N TYR A 111 -19.47 -5.11 3.62
CA TYR A 111 -19.14 -4.58 2.30
C TYR A 111 -19.24 -5.69 1.23
N PRO A 112 -20.09 -5.55 0.19
CA PRO A 112 -20.35 -6.64 -0.75
C PRO A 112 -19.14 -7.11 -1.56
N ALA A 113 -18.13 -6.26 -1.74
CA ALA A 113 -16.92 -6.57 -2.50
C ALA A 113 -15.71 -6.93 -1.62
N ALA A 114 -15.92 -7.23 -0.33
CA ALA A 114 -14.83 -7.50 0.62
C ALA A 114 -13.86 -8.59 0.14
N ASP A 115 -14.38 -9.72 -0.38
CA ASP A 115 -13.54 -10.83 -0.84
C ASP A 115 -12.69 -10.45 -2.05
N ALA A 116 -13.27 -9.72 -3.01
CA ALA A 116 -12.55 -9.25 -4.19
C ALA A 116 -11.47 -8.21 -3.82
N HIS A 117 -11.76 -7.34 -2.85
CA HIS A 117 -10.81 -6.35 -2.35
C HIS A 117 -9.64 -7.03 -1.63
N ALA A 118 -9.91 -8.01 -0.76
CA ALA A 118 -8.89 -8.79 -0.06
C ALA A 118 -7.96 -9.57 -1.03
N GLN A 119 -8.46 -10.00 -2.19
CA GLN A 119 -7.60 -10.62 -3.21
C GLN A 119 -6.59 -9.63 -3.81
N LEU A 120 -6.94 -8.35 -3.94
CA LEU A 120 -6.00 -7.31 -4.36
C LEU A 120 -4.92 -7.11 -3.30
N HIS A 121 -5.30 -7.06 -2.02
CA HIS A 121 -4.36 -6.99 -0.90
C HIS A 121 -3.38 -8.16 -0.90
N GLU A 122 -3.89 -9.37 -1.07
CA GLU A 122 -3.07 -10.58 -1.13
C GLU A 122 -2.06 -10.53 -2.28
N SER A 123 -2.46 -10.03 -3.45
CA SER A 123 -1.54 -9.88 -4.59
C SER A 123 -0.40 -8.90 -4.30
N LEU A 124 -0.66 -7.80 -3.57
CA LEU A 124 0.41 -6.88 -3.19
C LEU A 124 1.34 -7.49 -2.14
N LYS A 125 0.80 -8.13 -1.10
CA LYS A 125 1.59 -8.77 -0.05
C LYS A 125 2.55 -9.80 -0.63
N GLN A 126 2.08 -10.65 -1.55
CA GLN A 126 2.93 -11.62 -2.25
C GLN A 126 4.06 -10.93 -3.00
N ARG A 127 3.73 -9.88 -3.78
CA ARG A 127 4.74 -9.17 -4.56
C ARG A 127 5.77 -8.44 -3.68
N LEU A 128 5.34 -7.87 -2.56
CA LEU A 128 6.23 -7.29 -1.56
C LEU A 128 7.15 -8.34 -0.92
N GLY A 129 6.63 -9.54 -0.65
CA GLY A 129 7.43 -10.68 -0.17
C GLY A 129 8.50 -11.11 -1.17
N GLU A 130 8.17 -11.14 -2.47
CA GLU A 130 9.14 -11.41 -3.54
C GLU A 130 10.26 -10.36 -3.58
N PHE A 131 9.91 -9.07 -3.46
CA PHE A 131 10.90 -8.00 -3.39
C PHE A 131 11.79 -8.12 -2.16
N TYR A 132 11.22 -8.44 -0.99
CA TYR A 132 12.01 -8.64 0.21
C TYR A 132 12.98 -9.81 0.06
N ALA A 133 12.54 -10.93 -0.52
CA ALA A 133 13.41 -12.06 -0.80
C ALA A 133 14.55 -11.71 -1.77
N GLN A 134 14.30 -10.87 -2.78
CA GLN A 134 15.34 -10.36 -3.67
C GLN A 134 16.35 -9.48 -2.93
N TYR A 135 15.86 -8.57 -2.08
CA TYR A 135 16.71 -7.72 -1.25
C TYR A 135 17.58 -8.56 -0.30
N ASP A 136 17.00 -9.55 0.38
CA ASP A 136 17.69 -10.40 1.35
C ASP A 136 18.83 -11.22 0.70
N GLN A 137 18.65 -11.63 -0.56
CA GLN A 137 19.65 -12.37 -1.33
C GLN A 137 20.82 -11.50 -1.81
N ASN A 138 20.55 -10.29 -2.29
CA ASN A 138 21.59 -9.37 -2.77
C ASN A 138 21.20 -7.90 -2.51
N PRO A 139 21.46 -7.38 -1.29
CA PRO A 139 21.11 -6.01 -0.92
C PRO A 139 21.77 -4.93 -1.78
N GLU A 140 23.01 -5.17 -2.23
CA GLU A 140 23.82 -4.21 -2.97
C GLU A 140 23.27 -3.96 -4.39
N ASP A 141 22.82 -5.01 -5.06
CA ASP A 141 22.25 -4.93 -6.42
C ASP A 141 20.71 -4.81 -6.43
N PHE A 142 20.08 -4.63 -5.28
CA PHE A 142 18.62 -4.58 -5.19
C PHE A 142 18.02 -3.40 -5.97
N ASP A 143 17.06 -3.69 -6.85
CA ASP A 143 16.33 -2.69 -7.64
C ASP A 143 15.27 -1.95 -6.79
N LEU A 144 15.76 -1.04 -5.94
CA LEU A 144 14.89 -0.19 -5.12
C LEU A 144 13.99 0.73 -5.96
N LEU A 145 14.44 1.15 -7.15
CA LEU A 145 13.63 2.01 -8.02
C LEU A 145 12.43 1.23 -8.56
N GLY A 146 12.66 0.02 -9.06
CA GLY A 146 11.60 -0.86 -9.53
C GLY A 146 10.59 -1.22 -8.44
N LEU A 147 11.04 -1.44 -7.20
CA LEU A 147 10.14 -1.57 -6.05
C LEU A 147 9.32 -0.31 -5.82
N PHE A 148 9.97 0.85 -5.74
CA PHE A 148 9.31 2.11 -5.44
C PHE A 148 8.24 2.43 -6.49
N ASP A 149 8.57 2.31 -7.77
CA ASP A 149 7.65 2.57 -8.88
C ASP A 149 6.44 1.63 -8.80
N PHE A 150 6.68 0.35 -8.57
CA PHE A 150 5.60 -0.64 -8.46
C PHE A 150 4.65 -0.34 -7.30
N VAL A 151 5.19 -0.15 -6.08
CA VAL A 151 4.35 0.02 -4.89
C VAL A 151 3.62 1.36 -4.92
N SER A 152 4.28 2.43 -5.36
CA SER A 152 3.64 3.74 -5.48
C SER A 152 2.51 3.76 -6.51
N GLU A 153 2.70 3.14 -7.68
CA GLU A 153 1.66 3.01 -8.70
C GLU A 153 0.49 2.16 -8.21
N TRP A 154 0.77 1.02 -7.57
CA TRP A 154 -0.25 0.14 -7.01
C TRP A 154 -1.07 0.88 -5.95
N LEU A 155 -0.39 1.47 -4.96
CA LEU A 155 -1.04 2.14 -3.83
C LEU A 155 -1.93 3.28 -4.31
N MET A 156 -1.43 4.10 -5.24
CA MET A 156 -2.21 5.24 -5.73
C MET A 156 -3.43 4.83 -6.53
N ARG A 157 -3.30 3.77 -7.33
CA ARG A 157 -4.45 3.23 -8.05
C ARG A 157 -5.46 2.60 -7.10
N HIS A 158 -5.00 1.88 -6.09
CA HIS A 158 -5.84 1.20 -5.12
C HIS A 158 -6.67 2.21 -4.32
N ILE A 159 -6.01 3.19 -3.70
CA ILE A 159 -6.67 4.27 -2.94
C ILE A 159 -7.71 4.98 -3.79
N LEU A 160 -7.33 5.42 -4.99
CA LEU A 160 -8.19 6.25 -5.83
C LEU A 160 -9.33 5.48 -6.51
N ARG A 161 -9.34 4.15 -6.47
CA ARG A 161 -10.35 3.34 -7.15
C ARG A 161 -11.09 2.39 -6.23
N GLU A 162 -10.39 1.56 -5.48
CA GLU A 162 -10.99 0.50 -4.67
C GLU A 162 -11.39 1.04 -3.29
N ASP A 163 -10.48 1.70 -2.59
CA ASP A 163 -10.74 2.20 -1.23
C ASP A 163 -11.75 3.36 -1.26
N LYS A 164 -11.80 4.13 -2.36
CA LYS A 164 -12.86 5.12 -2.62
C LYS A 164 -14.25 4.49 -2.75
N LYS A 165 -14.38 3.29 -3.32
CA LYS A 165 -15.66 2.56 -3.36
C LYS A 165 -16.06 2.13 -1.96
N LEU A 166 -15.11 1.64 -1.16
CA LEU A 166 -15.34 1.32 0.25
C LEU A 166 -15.78 2.56 1.02
N GLY A 167 -15.06 3.68 0.92
CA GLY A 167 -15.41 4.94 1.56
C GLY A 167 -16.81 5.43 1.21
N SER A 168 -17.17 5.37 -0.07
CA SER A 168 -18.53 5.71 -0.54
C SER A 168 -19.60 4.79 0.07
N PHE A 169 -19.31 3.49 0.16
CA PHE A 169 -20.19 2.53 0.80
C PHE A 169 -20.35 2.81 2.29
N LEU A 170 -19.26 3.05 3.02
CA LEU A 170 -19.28 3.36 4.45
C LEU A 170 -20.08 4.64 4.73
N ALA A 171 -19.90 5.69 3.92
CA ALA A 171 -20.65 6.94 4.05
C ALA A 171 -22.16 6.77 3.81
N SER A 172 -22.57 5.78 3.01
CA SER A 172 -23.99 5.48 2.75
C SER A 172 -24.70 4.73 3.89
N GLN A 173 -23.94 4.19 4.85
CA GLN A 173 -24.51 3.44 5.97
C GLN A 173 -25.21 4.38 6.96
N LYS A 174 -26.54 4.23 7.11
CA LYS A 174 -27.36 5.06 8.02
C LYS A 174 -27.06 4.88 9.50
N ARG A 175 -26.33 3.82 9.87
CA ARG A 175 -25.81 3.61 11.22
C ARG A 175 -24.29 3.58 11.12
N PRO A 176 -23.56 4.46 11.84
CA PRO A 176 -22.11 4.32 11.93
C PRO A 176 -21.80 2.92 12.48
N TYR A 177 -20.90 2.20 11.81
CA TYR A 177 -20.40 0.94 12.32
C TYR A 177 -19.68 1.24 13.65
N ALA A 178 -20.28 0.83 14.77
CA ALA A 178 -19.67 0.92 16.09
C ALA A 178 -19.04 -0.44 16.41
N PRO A 179 -17.72 -0.53 16.57
CA PRO A 179 -17.09 -1.73 17.11
C PRO A 179 -17.62 -1.94 18.53
N GLN A 180 -18.53 -2.89 18.71
CA GLN A 180 -19.19 -3.17 19.98
C GLN A 180 -18.22 -3.78 21.03
N GLU A 181 -17.00 -4.16 20.62
CA GLU A 181 -16.07 -4.96 21.43
C GLU A 181 -14.81 -4.23 21.94
N TRP A 182 -14.67 -2.91 21.76
CA TRP A 182 -13.53 -2.15 22.33
C TRP A 182 -13.83 -1.52 23.70
N ARG A 183 -14.96 -1.87 24.33
CA ARG A 183 -15.20 -1.65 25.76
C ARG A 183 -15.04 -2.97 26.52
N GLY A 184 -13.81 -3.46 26.71
CA GLY A 184 -13.65 -4.68 27.53
C GLY A 184 -12.35 -5.48 27.44
N ARG A 185 -11.37 -5.10 26.62
CA ARG A 185 -10.01 -5.64 26.74
C ARG A 185 -9.09 -4.52 27.22
N GLY A 186 -8.55 -4.71 28.42
CA GLY A 186 -7.68 -3.75 29.10
C GLY A 186 -6.52 -3.28 28.22
N GLU A 187 -6.02 -2.10 28.55
CA GLU A 187 -4.83 -1.43 28.02
C GLU A 187 -3.92 -2.36 27.21
N VAL A 188 -4.03 -2.28 25.87
CA VAL A 188 -2.92 -2.69 25.02
C VAL A 188 -1.87 -1.60 25.16
N ARG A 189 -0.90 -1.84 26.05
CA ARG A 189 0.32 -1.05 26.12
C ARG A 189 1.01 -1.13 24.76
N LEU A 190 1.01 -0.03 24.01
CA LEU A 190 1.87 0.12 22.84
C LEU A 190 3.31 -0.18 23.27
N PRO A 191 4.08 -1.02 22.56
CA PRO A 191 5.52 -1.06 22.79
C PRO A 191 6.07 0.34 22.57
N SER A 192 6.82 0.84 23.56
CA SER A 192 7.48 2.14 23.51
C SER A 192 8.29 2.24 22.22
N LEU A 193 8.08 3.30 21.45
CA LEU A 193 8.98 3.66 20.34
C LEU A 193 10.40 3.81 20.92
N PRO A 194 11.44 3.23 20.31
CA PRO A 194 12.81 3.53 20.70
C PRO A 194 13.10 5.01 20.43
N ASP A 195 13.64 5.70 21.43
CA ASP A 195 14.04 7.09 21.38
C ASP A 195 15.13 7.30 20.32
N PHE A 196 14.73 7.70 19.11
CA PHE A 196 15.63 8.18 18.08
C PHE A 196 15.15 9.51 17.53
N LEU A 197 15.36 10.56 18.33
CA LEU A 197 15.52 11.93 17.83
C LEU A 197 16.82 12.48 18.44
N PRO A 198 17.82 12.90 17.63
CA PRO A 198 19.01 13.55 18.14
C PRO A 198 18.66 14.97 18.65
N GLN A 199 19.29 15.36 19.77
CA GLN A 199 19.26 16.73 20.30
C GLN A 199 19.98 17.72 19.39
#